data_AF-A0A2B8A701-F1
#
_entry.id   AF-A0A2B8A701-F1
#
_cell.length_a   1.000
_cell.length_b   1.000
_cell.length_c   1.000
_cell.angle_alpha   90.00
_cell.angle_beta   90.00
_cell.angle_gamma   90.00
#
_symmetry.space_group_name_H-M   'P 1'
#
loop_
_entity.id
_entity.type
_entity.pdbx_description
1 polymer ?
#
loop_
_entity_poly.entity_id
_entity_poly.type
_entity_poly.pdbx_seq_one_letter_code
_entity_poly.pdbx_strand_id
1 'polypeptide(L)'
;MKNLLLISALALAAGSCSESLYGKRIKDPFSGSSYESNNRFFRASGKGESSSDNIARSKADINAKTILAGQVNTTMKQVADSYQGQTENERGADVAEKFQNLARQVMNTDLSDLRKIGEEKFFNDKEKKYTVFVAYEIKKNAMFRFMKKQAKTD
;
A
#
# COMPACT_ATOMS: atom_id res chain seq x y z
N MET A 1 6.42 -53.41 -53.23
CA MET A 1 5.61 -52.19 -53.07
C MET A 1 4.94 -52.23 -51.70
N LYS A 2 5.60 -51.66 -50.69
CA LYS A 2 5.11 -51.51 -49.31
C LYS A 2 5.23 -50.02 -49.01
N ASN A 3 4.15 -49.27 -49.14
CA ASN A 3 4.02 -47.88 -48.71
C ASN A 3 2.55 -47.48 -48.83
N LEU A 4 1.79 -47.62 -47.75
CA LEU A 4 0.64 -46.79 -47.37
C LEU A 4 0.07 -47.34 -46.06
N LEU A 5 -0.48 -46.46 -45.22
CA LEU A 5 -1.05 -46.69 -43.88
C LEU A 5 -0.10 -46.38 -42.71
N LEU A 6 0.29 -45.11 -42.61
CA LEU A 6 0.65 -44.46 -41.35
C LEU A 6 -0.11 -43.13 -41.30
N ILE A 7 -1.42 -43.20 -41.07
CA ILE A 7 -2.26 -42.03 -40.76
C ILE A 7 -3.18 -42.40 -39.59
N SER A 8 -3.31 -41.42 -38.68
CA SER A 8 -4.28 -41.29 -37.58
C SER A 8 -4.11 -42.17 -36.33
N ALA A 9 -3.25 -41.73 -35.41
CA ALA A 9 -3.51 -41.89 -33.97
C ALA A 9 -2.80 -40.83 -33.11
N LEU A 10 -2.48 -39.64 -33.65
CA LEU A 10 -1.86 -38.56 -32.91
C LEU A 10 -2.65 -37.25 -33.07
N ALA A 11 -3.93 -37.30 -32.73
CA ALA A 11 -4.77 -36.12 -32.63
C ALA A 11 -5.83 -36.39 -31.57
N LEU A 12 -5.54 -36.01 -30.31
CA LEU A 12 -6.49 -35.63 -29.26
C LEU A 12 -5.71 -35.42 -27.95
N ALA A 13 -4.77 -34.46 -27.96
CA ALA A 13 -4.28 -33.83 -26.73
C ALA A 13 -4.52 -32.31 -26.85
N ALA A 14 -5.75 -31.94 -27.20
CA ALA A 14 -6.18 -30.55 -27.26
C ALA A 14 -6.66 -30.11 -25.87
N GLY A 15 -5.79 -29.38 -25.17
CA GLY A 15 -6.14 -28.24 -24.32
C GLY A 15 -7.10 -28.48 -23.15
N SER A 16 -6.61 -29.04 -22.05
CA SER A 16 -7.16 -28.68 -20.74
C SER A 16 -6.61 -27.31 -20.35
N CYS A 17 -7.29 -26.24 -20.80
CA CYS A 17 -7.12 -24.92 -20.19
C CYS A 17 -7.86 -24.95 -18.84
N SER A 18 -7.15 -25.26 -17.77
CA SER A 18 -7.63 -25.03 -16.42
C SER A 18 -7.61 -23.52 -16.14
N GLU A 19 -8.65 -22.80 -16.55
CA GLU A 19 -8.85 -21.44 -16.04
C GLU A 19 -9.18 -21.52 -14.55
N SER A 20 -8.41 -20.82 -13.72
CA SER A 20 -8.68 -20.76 -12.28
C SER A 20 -10.03 -20.08 -12.06
N LEU A 21 -10.82 -20.55 -11.08
CA LEU A 21 -12.10 -19.95 -10.69
C LEU A 21 -11.99 -18.45 -10.34
N TYR A 22 -10.78 -17.96 -10.07
CA TYR A 22 -10.48 -16.59 -9.66
C TYR A 22 -9.95 -15.71 -10.81
N GLY A 23 -9.96 -16.22 -12.05
CA GLY A 23 -9.41 -15.52 -13.21
C GLY A 23 -7.88 -15.51 -13.24
N LYS A 24 -7.29 -14.49 -13.88
CA LYS A 24 -5.84 -14.33 -14.00
C LYS A 24 -5.30 -13.46 -12.87
N ARG A 25 -4.29 -13.97 -12.15
CA ARG A 25 -3.54 -13.18 -11.15
C ARG A 25 -2.77 -12.07 -11.86
N ILE A 26 -3.02 -10.82 -11.48
CA ILE A 26 -2.25 -9.67 -11.92
C ILE A 26 -1.07 -9.46 -10.95
N LYS A 27 0.12 -9.24 -11.50
CA LYS A 27 1.31 -8.84 -10.74
C LYS A 27 1.54 -7.35 -10.96
N ASP A 28 1.06 -6.56 -10.01
CA ASP A 28 1.38 -5.14 -9.97
C ASP A 28 2.82 -4.93 -9.45
N PRO A 29 3.47 -3.83 -9.85
CA PRO A 29 4.71 -3.36 -9.24
C PRO A 29 4.58 -3.20 -7.73
N PHE A 30 5.71 -3.25 -7.03
CA PHE A 30 5.78 -3.06 -5.57
C PHE A 30 4.96 -4.10 -4.78
N SER A 31 4.99 -5.34 -5.23
CA SER A 31 4.42 -6.49 -4.53
C SER A 31 5.48 -7.28 -3.75
N GLY A 32 5.05 -7.96 -2.69
CA GLY A 32 5.90 -8.79 -1.83
C GLY A 32 6.46 -8.06 -0.60
N SER A 33 7.19 -8.82 0.23
CA SER A 33 7.61 -8.41 1.59
C SER A 33 8.44 -7.12 1.67
N SER A 34 9.11 -6.73 0.58
CA SER A 34 9.87 -5.47 0.53
C SER A 34 8.97 -4.23 0.57
N TYR A 35 7.71 -4.36 0.17
CA TYR A 35 6.74 -3.27 0.09
C TYR A 35 5.62 -3.41 1.13
N GLU A 36 5.67 -4.46 1.94
CA GLU A 36 4.76 -4.69 3.06
C GLU A 36 5.26 -4.00 4.34
N SER A 37 4.30 -3.54 5.16
CA SER A 37 4.57 -3.00 6.48
C SER A 37 5.15 -4.06 7.41
N ASN A 38 6.07 -3.63 8.27
CA ASN A 38 6.72 -4.50 9.25
C ASN A 38 6.97 -3.74 10.57
N ASN A 39 7.73 -4.33 11.48
CA ASN A 39 8.00 -3.72 12.79
C ASN A 39 8.74 -2.37 12.71
N ARG A 40 9.47 -2.11 11.62
CA ARG A 40 10.30 -0.91 11.45
C ARG A 40 9.66 0.16 10.59
N PHE A 41 8.83 -0.22 9.63
CA PHE A 41 8.28 0.67 8.62
C PHE A 41 6.77 0.49 8.46
N PHE A 42 6.05 1.60 8.32
CA PHE A 42 4.79 1.60 7.59
C PHE A 42 5.10 1.71 6.11
N ARG A 43 4.41 0.92 5.29
CA ARG A 43 4.56 0.92 3.84
C ARG A 43 3.20 0.82 3.18
N ALA A 44 3.07 1.51 2.07
CA ALA A 44 1.96 1.32 1.16
C ALA A 44 2.40 1.59 -0.26
N SER A 45 1.78 0.86 -1.19
CA SER A 45 1.78 1.19 -2.60
C SER A 45 0.43 1.81 -2.98
N GLY A 46 0.44 2.63 -4.02
CA GLY A 46 -0.75 3.24 -4.58
C GLY A 46 -0.72 3.20 -6.09
N LYS A 47 -1.90 3.14 -6.69
CA LYS A 47 -2.11 3.09 -8.14
C LYS A 47 -3.00 4.24 -8.57
N GLY A 48 -2.66 4.86 -9.70
CA GLY A 48 -3.44 5.93 -10.30
C GLY A 48 -3.45 5.83 -11.81
N GLU A 49 -4.61 6.10 -12.42
CA GLU A 49 -4.80 6.06 -13.86
C GLU A 49 -5.49 7.34 -14.36
N SER A 50 -5.00 7.89 -15.47
CA SER A 50 -5.57 9.07 -16.14
C SER A 50 -5.01 9.24 -17.55
N SER A 51 -5.71 9.94 -18.43
CA SER A 51 -5.17 10.39 -19.72
C SER A 51 -4.04 11.42 -19.58
N SER A 52 -3.94 12.07 -18.41
CA SER A 52 -2.87 13.01 -18.05
C SER A 52 -1.90 12.35 -17.06
N ASP A 53 -0.61 12.43 -17.38
CA ASP A 53 0.47 11.84 -16.57
C ASP A 53 0.50 12.39 -15.14
N ASN A 54 0.45 13.71 -14.99
CA ASN A 54 0.46 14.38 -13.69
C ASN A 54 -0.77 14.01 -12.84
N ILE A 55 -1.94 13.82 -13.45
CA ILE A 55 -3.14 13.39 -12.72
C ILE A 55 -3.02 11.92 -12.32
N ALA A 56 -2.52 11.05 -13.20
CA ALA A 56 -2.31 9.64 -12.87
C ALA A 56 -1.33 9.49 -11.68
N ARG A 57 -0.22 10.23 -11.71
CA ARG A 57 0.74 10.28 -10.60
C ARG A 57 0.11 10.80 -9.31
N SER A 58 -0.62 11.92 -9.38
CA SER A 58 -1.29 12.49 -8.20
C SER A 58 -2.28 11.52 -7.56
N LYS A 59 -3.07 10.81 -8.37
CA LYS A 59 -3.97 9.75 -7.89
C LYS A 59 -3.21 8.62 -7.19
N ALA A 60 -2.09 8.17 -7.76
CA ALA A 60 -1.25 7.13 -7.15
C ALA A 60 -0.68 7.59 -5.80
N ASP A 61 -0.17 8.83 -5.73
CA ASP A 61 0.35 9.43 -4.50
C ASP A 61 -0.74 9.55 -3.43
N ILE A 62 -1.94 10.04 -3.77
CA ILE A 62 -3.08 10.14 -2.84
C ILE A 62 -3.50 8.75 -2.34
N ASN A 63 -3.57 7.77 -3.24
CA ASN A 63 -3.96 6.41 -2.88
C ASN A 63 -2.98 5.79 -1.88
N ALA A 64 -1.67 5.86 -2.14
CA ALA A 64 -0.65 5.34 -1.22
C ALA A 64 -0.67 6.07 0.13
N LYS A 65 -0.79 7.40 0.12
CA LYS A 65 -0.86 8.21 1.35
C LYS A 65 -2.12 7.88 2.17
N THR A 66 -3.25 7.62 1.52
CA THR A 66 -4.50 7.23 2.19
C THR A 66 -4.36 5.89 2.90
N ILE A 67 -3.71 4.90 2.26
CA ILE A 67 -3.45 3.60 2.87
C ILE A 67 -2.50 3.74 4.06
N LEU A 68 -1.41 4.52 3.92
CA LEU A 68 -0.52 4.83 5.04
C LEU A 68 -1.27 5.51 6.19
N ALA A 69 -2.18 6.42 5.88
CA ALA A 69 -3.03 7.09 6.86
C ALA A 69 -3.84 6.11 7.70
N GLY A 70 -4.50 5.16 7.02
CA GLY A 70 -5.26 4.11 7.68
C GLY A 70 -4.38 3.30 8.64
N GLN A 71 -3.19 2.88 8.20
CA GLN A 71 -2.28 2.09 9.02
C GLN A 71 -1.77 2.85 10.25
N VAL A 72 -1.36 4.10 10.07
CA VAL A 72 -0.88 4.97 11.15
C VAL A 72 -2.00 5.21 12.16
N ASN A 73 -3.19 5.60 11.69
CA ASN A 73 -4.35 5.85 12.54
C ASN A 73 -4.75 4.64 13.37
N THR A 74 -4.82 3.44 12.76
CA THR A 74 -5.13 2.19 13.49
C THR A 74 -4.07 1.87 14.53
N THR A 75 -2.79 2.04 14.21
CA THR A 75 -1.71 1.81 15.18
C THR A 75 -1.80 2.79 16.35
N MET A 76 -2.14 4.05 16.09
CA MET A 76 -2.27 5.07 17.13
C MET A 76 -3.49 4.88 18.02
N LYS A 77 -4.61 4.40 17.46
CA LYS A 77 -5.75 3.94 18.26
C LYS A 77 -5.34 2.81 19.20
N GLN A 78 -4.69 1.78 18.68
CA GLN A 78 -4.24 0.66 19.50
C GLN A 78 -3.30 1.07 20.63
N VAL A 79 -2.37 2.00 20.37
CA VAL A 79 -1.49 2.55 21.41
C VAL A 79 -2.30 3.32 22.45
N ALA A 80 -3.21 4.19 22.02
CA ALA A 80 -4.08 4.96 22.91
C ALA A 80 -4.95 4.06 23.81
N ASP A 81 -5.61 3.06 23.23
CA ASP A 81 -6.45 2.09 23.95
C ASP A 81 -5.62 1.29 24.97
N SER A 82 -4.40 0.90 24.60
CA SER A 82 -3.46 0.21 25.50
C SER A 82 -3.04 1.08 26.68
N TYR A 83 -2.92 2.41 26.48
CA TYR A 83 -2.64 3.35 27.57
C TYR A 83 -3.86 3.50 28.49
N GLN A 84 -5.06 3.74 27.94
CA GLN A 84 -6.29 3.88 28.74
C GLN A 84 -6.58 2.63 29.60
N GLY A 85 -6.42 1.43 29.05
CA GLY A 85 -6.63 0.18 29.80
C GLY A 85 -5.60 -0.07 30.91
N GLN A 86 -4.43 0.58 30.86
CA GLN A 86 -3.39 0.47 31.90
C GLN A 86 -3.47 1.60 32.93
N THR A 87 -4.13 2.71 32.61
CA THR A 87 -4.30 3.86 33.51
C THR A 87 -5.80 4.17 33.63
N GLU A 88 -6.46 3.62 34.65
CA GLU A 88 -7.86 3.95 35.02
C GLU A 88 -8.04 5.41 35.51
N ASN A 89 -7.08 6.29 35.26
CA ASN A 89 -7.02 7.65 35.80
C ASN A 89 -7.22 8.68 34.69
N GLU A 90 -7.84 9.82 35.00
CA GLU A 90 -8.20 10.90 34.05
C GLU A 90 -7.04 11.33 33.11
N ARG A 91 -5.80 11.25 33.60
CA ARG A 91 -4.57 11.53 32.82
C ARG A 91 -4.35 10.62 31.60
N GLY A 92 -4.85 9.39 31.62
CA GLY A 92 -4.71 8.44 30.50
C GLY A 92 -5.61 8.79 29.31
N ALA A 93 -6.82 9.31 29.60
CA ALA A 93 -7.77 9.73 28.60
C ALA A 93 -7.27 10.96 27.81
N ASP A 94 -6.74 11.97 28.52
CA ASP A 94 -6.16 13.18 27.91
C ASP A 94 -5.00 12.86 26.95
N VAL A 95 -4.15 11.91 27.34
CA VAL A 95 -3.01 11.48 26.53
C VAL A 95 -3.47 10.75 25.27
N ALA A 96 -4.48 9.88 25.38
CA ALA A 96 -5.08 9.19 24.25
C ALA A 96 -5.70 10.16 23.24
N GLU A 97 -6.45 11.16 23.70
CA GLU A 97 -7.03 12.19 22.84
C GLU A 97 -5.94 13.02 22.12
N LYS A 98 -4.88 13.40 22.84
CA LYS A 98 -3.71 14.06 22.24
C LYS A 98 -3.08 13.19 21.14
N PHE A 99 -2.90 11.89 21.37
CA PHE A 99 -2.37 10.98 20.34
C PHE A 99 -3.26 10.90 19.09
N GLN A 100 -4.59 10.87 19.26
CA GLN A 100 -5.53 10.88 18.14
C GLN A 100 -5.44 12.18 17.33
N ASN A 101 -5.35 13.33 17.99
CA ASN A 101 -5.23 14.63 17.33
C ASN A 101 -3.88 14.78 16.60
N LEU A 102 -2.79 14.30 17.21
CA LEU A 102 -1.47 14.27 16.59
C LEU A 102 -1.42 13.33 15.39
N ALA A 103 -2.08 12.17 15.44
CA ALA A 103 -2.17 11.27 14.30
C ALA A 103 -2.83 11.97 13.10
N ARG A 104 -3.92 12.73 13.32
CA ARG A 104 -4.58 13.52 12.27
C ARG A 104 -3.67 14.63 11.72
N GLN A 105 -2.93 15.33 12.59
CA GLN A 105 -2.00 16.38 12.18
C GLN A 105 -0.82 15.81 11.38
N VAL A 106 -0.21 14.71 11.83
CA VAL A 106 0.87 13.99 11.12
C VAL A 106 0.44 13.51 9.74
N MET A 107 -0.85 13.21 9.56
CA MET A 107 -1.39 12.86 8.24
C MET A 107 -1.63 14.06 7.33
N ASN A 108 -1.92 15.24 7.90
CA ASN A 108 -2.26 16.45 7.14
C ASN A 108 -1.06 17.36 6.88
N THR A 109 -0.06 17.37 7.76
CA THR A 109 1.21 18.05 7.56
C THR A 109 2.13 17.07 6.85
N ASP A 110 2.77 17.51 5.76
CA ASP A 110 3.72 16.70 5.01
C ASP A 110 4.60 15.90 5.98
N LEU A 111 4.34 14.60 6.01
CA LEU A 111 5.09 13.61 6.77
C LEU A 111 6.57 13.85 6.46
N SER A 112 7.27 14.56 7.33
CA SER A 112 8.66 14.96 7.11
C SER A 112 9.60 13.75 6.96
N ASP A 113 9.12 12.56 7.32
CA ASP A 113 9.76 11.24 7.17
C ASP A 113 9.08 10.31 6.14
N LEU A 114 8.18 10.80 5.29
CA LEU A 114 7.61 10.01 4.18
C LEU A 114 8.63 9.88 3.06
N ARG A 115 9.14 8.67 2.87
CA ARG A 115 10.12 8.36 1.83
C ARG A 115 9.47 7.64 0.67
N LYS A 116 9.62 8.15 -0.55
CA LYS A 116 9.28 7.40 -1.76
C LYS A 116 10.34 6.33 -1.98
N ILE A 117 9.91 5.07 -2.10
CA ILE A 117 10.81 3.91 -2.28
C ILE A 117 10.68 3.28 -3.67
N GLY A 118 9.69 3.70 -4.45
CA GLY A 118 9.51 3.24 -5.81
C GLY A 118 8.50 4.09 -6.57
N GLU A 119 8.71 4.20 -7.87
CA GLU A 119 7.74 4.75 -8.82
C GLU A 119 7.89 4.04 -10.15
N GLU A 120 6.77 3.55 -10.70
CA GLU A 120 6.71 2.93 -12.02
C GLU A 120 5.55 3.53 -12.81
N LYS A 121 5.77 3.77 -14.10
CA LYS A 121 4.82 4.43 -14.99
C LYS A 121 4.69 3.65 -16.29
N PHE A 122 3.46 3.46 -16.70
CA PHE A 122 3.09 2.76 -17.92
C PHE A 122 2.18 3.66 -18.75
N PHE A 123 2.35 3.64 -20.07
CA PHE A 123 1.43 4.29 -20.99
C PHE A 123 0.79 3.23 -21.88
N ASN A 124 -0.54 3.25 -21.97
CA ASN A 124 -1.29 2.38 -22.86
C ASN A 124 -1.62 3.13 -24.15
N ASP A 125 -0.95 2.79 -25.26
CA ASP A 125 -1.14 3.44 -26.55
C ASP A 125 -2.54 3.29 -27.14
N LYS A 126 -3.27 2.23 -26.79
CA LYS A 126 -4.63 1.97 -27.29
C LYS A 126 -5.65 2.82 -26.56
N GLU A 127 -5.51 2.92 -25.24
CA GLU A 127 -6.44 3.68 -24.39
C GLU A 127 -6.04 5.15 -24.21
N LYS A 128 -4.81 5.52 -24.61
CA LYS A 128 -4.22 6.84 -24.39
C LYS A 128 -4.25 7.26 -22.92
N LYS A 129 -3.87 6.34 -22.03
CA LYS A 129 -3.84 6.55 -20.58
C LYS A 129 -2.51 6.19 -19.96
N TYR A 130 -2.15 6.94 -18.94
CA TYR A 130 -1.06 6.67 -18.01
C TYR A 130 -1.58 5.87 -16.83
N THR A 131 -0.85 4.83 -16.45
CA THR A 131 -0.99 4.13 -15.17
C THR A 131 0.30 4.35 -14.39
N VAL A 132 0.19 4.90 -13.19
CA VAL A 132 1.32 5.17 -12.29
C VAL A 132 1.15 4.35 -11.03
N PHE A 133 2.22 3.71 -10.61
CA PHE A 133 2.38 3.05 -9.32
C PHE A 133 3.41 3.82 -8.52
N VAL A 134 3.15 3.99 -7.23
CA VAL A 134 4.11 4.57 -6.29
C VAL A 134 4.17 3.71 -5.05
N ALA A 135 5.32 3.67 -4.40
CA ALA A 135 5.49 3.04 -3.11
C ALA A 135 6.16 4.01 -2.14
N TYR A 136 5.64 4.04 -0.93
CA TYR A 136 6.10 4.91 0.14
C TYR A 136 6.38 4.12 1.41
N GLU A 137 7.26 4.66 2.23
CA GLU A 137 7.45 4.18 3.59
C GLU A 137 7.62 5.32 4.60
N ILE A 138 7.30 5.02 5.86
CA ILE A 138 7.53 5.87 7.02
C ILE A 138 8.24 5.02 8.07
N LYS A 139 9.35 5.52 8.61
CA LYS A 139 10.06 4.85 9.69
C LYS A 139 9.30 5.03 11.00
N LYS A 140 8.77 3.95 11.59
CA LYS A 140 7.89 4.01 12.78
C LYS A 140 8.53 4.76 13.95
N ASN A 141 9.80 4.48 14.24
CA ASN A 141 10.52 5.13 15.33
C ASN A 141 10.70 6.63 15.12
N ALA A 142 10.83 7.10 13.88
CA ALA A 142 10.98 8.52 13.60
C ALA A 142 9.64 9.24 13.81
N MET A 143 8.57 8.67 13.27
CA MET A 143 7.20 9.12 13.52
C MET A 143 6.84 9.17 15.01
N PHE A 144 7.11 8.10 15.77
CA PHE A 144 6.82 8.09 17.22
C PHE A 144 7.63 9.11 18.00
N ARG A 145 8.89 9.35 17.63
CA ARG A 145 9.70 10.42 18.26
C ARG A 145 9.13 11.80 17.96
N PHE A 146 8.73 12.06 16.72
CA PHE A 146 8.07 13.31 16.32
C PHE A 146 6.79 13.52 17.14
N MET A 147 5.93 12.51 17.23
CA MET A 147 4.68 12.58 18.00
C MET A 147 4.93 12.79 19.50
N LYS A 148 5.88 12.07 20.11
CA LYS A 148 6.26 12.26 21.52
C LYS A 148 6.79 13.67 21.78
N LYS A 149 7.53 14.26 20.84
CA LYS A 149 7.98 15.65 20.95
C LYS A 149 6.77 16.58 20.95
N GLN A 150 5.88 16.45 19.98
CA GLN A 150 4.69 17.30 19.90
C GLN A 150 3.80 17.17 21.14
N ALA A 151 3.58 15.96 21.65
CA ALA A 151 2.80 15.72 22.87
C ALA A 151 3.39 16.34 24.16
N LYS A 152 4.70 16.66 24.17
CA LYS A 152 5.41 17.27 25.32
C LYS A 152 5.55 18.79 25.22
N THR A 153 5.30 19.38 24.05
CA THR A 153 5.57 20.80 23.81
C THR A 153 4.35 21.69 24.12
N ASP A 154 3.23 21.09 24.54
CA ASP A 154 2.01 21.75 25.01
C ASP A 154 1.64 21.31 26.44
#